data_AF-A0A1F4N9R2-F1
#
_entry.id   AF-A0A1F4N9R2-F1
#
_cell.length_a   1.000
_cell.length_b   1.000
_cell.length_c   1.000
_cell.angle_alpha   90.00
_cell.angle_beta   90.00
_cell.angle_gamma   90.00
#
_symmetry.space_group_name_H-M   'P 1'
#
loop_
_entity.id
_entity.type
_entity.pdbx_description
1 polymer ?
#
loop_
_entity_poly.entity_id
_entity_poly.type
_entity_poly.pdbx_seq_one_letter_code
_entity_poly.pdbx_strand_id
1 'polypeptide(L)' 'MFAVLKKNIELFPTSAGGYEFLAWVYLEHGQNELAIQNFEKVLEMDQYNSSASKMLKKLRP' A
#
# COMPACT_ATOMS: atom_id res chain seq x y z
N MET A 1 14.66 -1.92 -0.92
CA MET A 1 13.24 -2.22 -1.19
C MET A 1 12.52 -1.05 -1.87
N PHE A 2 12.50 0.15 -1.29
CA PHE A 2 11.77 1.31 -1.82
C PHE A 2 12.01 1.64 -3.31
N ALA A 3 13.26 1.66 -3.78
CA ALA A 3 13.57 1.99 -5.18
C ALA A 3 12.97 0.97 -6.17
N VAL A 4 12.96 -0.31 -5.82
CA VAL A 4 12.37 -1.38 -6.65
C VAL A 4 10.86 -1.24 -6.73
N LEU A 5 10.21 -0.94 -5.60
CA LEU A 5 8.76 -0.77 -5.55
C LEU A 5 8.30 0.49 -6.29
N LYS A 6 9.05 1.61 -6.18
CA LYS A 6 8.79 2.81 -6.99
C LYS A 6 8.90 2.50 -8.49
N LYS A 7 9.93 1.76 -8.90
CA LYS A 7 10.07 1.32 -10.30
C LYS A 7 8.94 0.39 -10.74
N ASN A 8 8.48 -0.50 -9.87
CA ASN A 8 7.35 -1.38 -10.15
C ASN A 8 6.08 -0.57 -10.41
N ILE A 9 5.79 0.44 -9.58
CA ILE A 9 4.63 1.32 -9.76
C ILE A 9 4.74 2.15 -11.04
N GLU A 10 5.94 2.63 -11.40
CA GLU A 10 6.15 3.31 -12.68
C GLU A 10 5.83 2.41 -13.89
N LEU A 11 6.24 1.14 -13.83
CA LEU A 11 6.04 0.17 -14.91
C LEU A 11 4.62 -0.41 -14.95
N PHE A 12 3.97 -0.52 -13.79
CA PHE A 12 2.68 -1.16 -13.60
C PHE A 12 1.75 -0.29 -12.72
N PRO A 13 1.36 0.91 -13.17
CA PRO A 13 0.67 1.89 -12.33
C PRO A 13 -0.74 1.47 -11.90
N THR A 14 -1.33 0.48 -12.58
CA THR A 14 -2.66 -0.08 -12.28
C THR A 14 -2.61 -1.37 -11.47
N SER A 15 -1.40 -1.83 -11.09
CA SER A 15 -1.23 -3.02 -10.26
C SER A 15 -1.19 -2.65 -8.78
N ALA A 16 -2.09 -3.23 -8.00
CA ALA A 16 -2.16 -3.00 -6.56
C ALA A 16 -0.92 -3.50 -5.79
N GLY A 17 -0.21 -4.51 -6.32
CA GLY A 17 0.86 -5.19 -5.58
C GLY A 17 2.02 -4.29 -5.18
N GLY A 18 2.43 -3.36 -6.06
CA GLY A 18 3.51 -2.41 -5.75
C GLY A 18 3.15 -1.46 -4.61
N TYR A 19 1.90 -0.99 -4.58
CA TYR A 19 1.37 -0.15 -3.51
C TYR A 19 1.20 -0.93 -2.20
N GLU A 20 0.73 -2.19 -2.27
CA GLU A 20 0.60 -3.04 -1.08
C GLU A 20 1.97 -3.24 -0.41
N PHE A 21 3.00 -3.61 -1.17
CA PHE A 21 4.34 -3.76 -0.61
C PHE A 21 4.90 -2.44 -0.07
N LEU A 22 4.66 -1.30 -0.73
CA LEU A 22 5.07 0.00 -0.18
C LEU A 22 4.37 0.28 1.15
N ALA A 23 3.07 -0.02 1.26
CA ALA A 23 2.32 0.18 2.49
C ALA A 23 2.93 -0.63 3.65
N TRP A 24 3.29 -1.89 3.40
CA TRP A 24 3.98 -2.73 4.37
C TRP A 24 5.34 -2.18 4.77
N VAL A 25 6.17 -1.76 3.80
CA VAL A 25 7.49 -1.20 4.11
C VAL A 25 7.35 0.10 4.91
N TYR A 26 6.42 0.99 4.57
CA TYR A 26 6.17 2.20 5.35
C TYR A 26 5.73 1.87 6.78
N LEU A 27 4.87 0.86 6.95
CA LEU A 27 4.42 0.41 8.26
C LEU A 27 5.57 -0.15 9.11
N GLU A 28 6.47 -0.95 8.51
CA GLU A 28 7.67 -1.46 9.19
C GLU A 28 8.61 -0.34 9.66
N HIS A 29 8.59 0.81 8.97
CA HIS A 29 9.38 1.98 9.33
C HIS A 29 8.61 2.99 10.21
N GLY A 30 7.42 2.62 10.72
CA GLY A 30 6.59 3.46 11.57
C GLY A 30 5.93 4.66 10.87
N GLN A 31 5.95 4.70 9.54
CA GLN A 31 5.37 5.76 8.73
C GLN A 31 3.89 5.46 8.42
N ASN A 32 3.05 5.54 9.45
CA ASN A 32 1.66 5.07 9.40
C ASN A 32 0.81 5.82 8.37
N GLU A 33 1.00 7.13 8.22
CA GLU A 33 0.26 7.96 7.27
C GLU A 33 0.55 7.55 5.83
N LEU A 34 1.83 7.27 5.52
CA LEU A 34 2.25 6.79 4.21
C LEU A 34 1.77 5.36 3.96
N ALA A 35 1.76 4.50 4.99
CA ALA A 35 1.18 3.18 4.89
C ALA A 35 -0.32 3.24 4.54
N ILE A 36 -1.06 4.10 5.25
CA ILE A 36 -2.50 4.34 5.01
C ILE A 36 -2.73 4.79 3.56
N GLN A 37 -2.01 5.80 3.07
CA GLN A 37 -2.17 6.30 1.70
C GLN A 37 -1.95 5.19 0.65
N ASN A 38 -0.97 4.32 0.87
CA ASN A 38 -0.70 3.22 -0.06
C ASN A 38 -1.75 2.11 0.03
N PHE A 39 -2.25 1.77 1.22
CA PHE A 39 -3.38 0.83 1.34
C PHE A 39 -4.67 1.39 0.73
N GLU A 40 -4.89 2.70 0.75
CA GLU A 40 -6.01 3.32 0.02
C GLU A 40 -5.85 3.16 -1.49
N LYS A 41 -4.64 3.36 -2.03
CA LYS A 41 -4.35 3.09 -3.45
C LYS A 41 -4.59 1.64 -3.84
N VAL A 42 -4.30 0.69 -2.94
CA VAL A 42 -4.65 -0.72 -3.18
C VAL A 42 -6.16 -0.89 -3.35
N LEU A 43 -6.99 -0.26 -2.50
CA LEU A 43 -8.44 -0.36 -2.59
C LEU A 43 -9.05 0.42 -3.77
N GLU A 44 -8.38 1.47 -4.25
CA GLU A 44 -8.77 2.15 -5.51
C GLU A 44 -8.67 1.21 -6.73
N MET A 45 -7.74 0.24 -6.70
CA MET A 45 -7.48 -0.69 -7.81
C MET A 45 -8.16 -2.05 -7.61
N ASP A 46 -8.18 -2.53 -6.37
CA ASP A 46 -8.81 -3.76 -5.93
C ASP A 46 -9.62 -3.50 -4.66
N GLN A 47 -10.86 -3.06 -4.86
CA GLN A 47 -11.80 -2.73 -3.77
C GLN A 47 -12.10 -3.91 -2.83
N TYR A 48 -11.80 -5.15 -3.25
CA TYR A 48 -12.04 -6.36 -2.47
C TYR A 48 -10.78 -6.88 -1.77
N ASN A 49 -9.68 -6.12 -1.82
CA ASN A 49 -8.44 -6.50 -1.16
C ASN A 49 -8.60 -6.55 0.38
N SER A 50 -8.75 -7.76 0.90
CA SER A 50 -9.00 -8.00 2.32
C SER A 50 -7.85 -7.57 3.23
N SER A 51 -6.60 -7.65 2.74
CA SER A 51 -5.39 -7.22 3.44
C SER A 51 -5.42 -5.71 3.68
N ALA A 52 -5.59 -4.92 2.62
CA ALA A 52 -5.65 -3.46 2.70
C ALA A 52 -6.82 -2.96 3.56
N SER A 53 -8.01 -3.53 3.40
CA SER A 53 -9.19 -3.16 4.22
C SER A 53 -8.95 -3.44 5.70
N LYS A 54 -8.37 -4.60 6.05
CA LYS A 54 -8.03 -4.95 7.43
C LYS A 54 -6.99 -4.00 8.02
N MET A 55 -5.97 -3.65 7.25
CA MET A 55 -4.90 -2.77 7.71
C MET A 55 -5.38 -1.34 7.91
N LEU A 56 -6.21 -0.80 7.02
CA LEU A 56 -6.80 0.53 7.21
C LEU A 56 -7.65 0.62 8.47
N LYS A 57 -8.47 -0.40 8.75
CA LYS A 57 -9.25 -0.47 10.01
C LYS A 57 -8.36 -0.51 11.26
N LYS A 58 -7.18 -1.12 11.17
CA LYS A 58 -6.22 -1.18 12.28
C LYS A 58 -5.49 0.16 12.49
N LEU A 59 -5.16 0.85 11.39
CA LEU A 59 -4.33 2.06 11.42
C LEU A 59 -5.15 3.34 11.63
N ARG A 60 -6.47 3.29 11.40
CA ARG A 60 -7.43 4.37 11.66
C ARG A 60 -8.37 3.99 12.81
N PRO A 61 -7.97 4.19 14.08
CA PRO A 61 -8.82 3.94 15.24
C PRO A 61 -10.06 4.86 15.26
#